data_AF-A0A380N1M0-F1
#
_entry.id   AF-A0A380N1M0-F1
#
_cell.length_a   1.000
_cell.length_b   1.000
_cell.length_c   1.000
_cell.angle_alpha   90.00
_cell.angle_beta   90.00
_cell.angle_gamma   90.00
#
_symmetry.space_group_name_H-M   'P 1'
#
loop_
_entity.id
_entity.type
_entity.pdbx_description
1 polymer ?
#
loop_
_entity_poly.entity_id
_entity_poly.type
_entity_poly.pdbx_seq_one_letter_code
_entity_poly.pdbx_strand_id
1 'polypeptide(L)'
;MPSHSIHDISRYLQQIGNAEFVNKTLFLAIGEALLQSTDTRFDRQQAPDGTPWQPLSPKYAAYKRKRGYGSKILKMRGHLRDTLTMQATDASVSIGSNRIYAVMHQYGGRTRFGQIPARPYLGISDEDEQAIMGTLQDAFEAMQP
;
A
#
# COMPACT_ATOMS: atom_id res chain seq x y z
N MET A 1 2.69 -26.82 27.44
CA MET A 1 2.66 -26.39 26.02
C MET A 1 1.78 -27.39 25.28
N PRO A 2 0.65 -26.98 24.67
CA PRO A 2 -0.18 -27.92 23.95
C PRO A 2 0.55 -28.32 22.67
N SER A 3 0.86 -29.61 22.51
CA SER A 3 1.41 -30.14 21.26
C SER A 3 0.28 -30.19 20.22
N HIS A 4 0.33 -29.30 19.24
CA HIS A 4 -0.46 -29.47 18.03
C HIS A 4 -0.01 -30.76 17.34
N SER A 5 -0.90 -31.75 17.25
CA SER A 5 -0.63 -33.05 16.66
C SER A 5 -0.39 -32.92 15.16
N ILE A 6 0.44 -33.78 14.56
CA ILE A 6 0.69 -33.83 13.11
C ILE A 6 -0.63 -33.92 12.30
N HIS A 7 -1.69 -34.48 12.91
CA HIS A 7 -3.04 -34.53 12.31
C HIS A 7 -3.68 -33.14 12.12
N ASP A 8 -3.40 -32.17 12.99
CA ASP A 8 -3.92 -30.80 12.87
C ASP A 8 -3.23 -30.04 11.74
N ILE A 9 -1.92 -30.26 11.55
CA ILE A 9 -1.15 -29.67 10.46
C ILE A 9 -1.60 -30.23 9.11
N SER A 10 -1.85 -31.55 8.99
CA SER A 10 -2.34 -32.13 7.74
C SER A 10 -3.76 -31.68 7.38
N ARG A 11 -4.65 -31.50 8.37
CA ARG A 11 -5.98 -30.92 8.16
C ARG A 11 -5.88 -29.47 7.68
N TYR A 12 -5.01 -28.69 8.34
CA TYR A 12 -4.73 -27.31 7.96
C TYR A 12 -4.21 -27.25 6.52
N LEU A 13 -3.21 -28.07 6.16
CA LEU A 13 -2.63 -28.16 4.81
C LEU A 13 -3.61 -28.63 3.73
N GLN A 14 -4.53 -29.56 4.05
CA GLN A 14 -5.61 -29.94 3.13
C GLN A 14 -6.67 -28.83 2.97
N GLN A 15 -6.91 -28.01 4.00
CA GLN A 15 -7.88 -26.90 3.97
C GLN A 15 -7.35 -25.68 3.20
N ILE A 16 -6.06 -25.35 3.28
CA ILE A 16 -5.41 -24.36 2.37
C ILE A 16 -5.36 -24.86 0.92
N GLY A 17 -5.53 -26.17 0.70
CA GLY A 17 -5.66 -26.78 -0.63
C GLY A 17 -6.96 -26.42 -1.36
N ASN A 18 -7.97 -25.85 -0.67
CA ASN A 18 -9.19 -25.34 -1.29
C ASN A 18 -9.07 -23.83 -1.53
N ALA A 19 -8.66 -23.46 -2.75
CA ALA A 19 -8.54 -22.07 -3.20
C ALA A 19 -9.87 -21.30 -3.30
N GLU A 20 -11.02 -21.87 -2.90
CA GLU A 20 -12.33 -21.22 -3.03
C GLU A 20 -12.46 -19.94 -2.17
N PHE A 21 -11.75 -19.86 -1.04
CA PHE A 21 -11.71 -18.63 -0.23
C PHE A 21 -10.77 -17.58 -0.83
N VAL A 22 -9.79 -18.01 -1.63
CA VAL A 22 -8.90 -17.13 -2.39
C VAL A 22 -9.60 -16.72 -3.66
N ASN A 23 -10.37 -15.64 -3.54
CA ASN A 23 -11.21 -15.13 -4.62
C ASN A 23 -11.13 -13.61 -4.69
N LYS A 24 -11.82 -13.03 -5.68
CA LYS A 24 -11.82 -11.58 -5.88
C LYS A 24 -12.30 -10.78 -4.66
N THR A 25 -13.20 -11.31 -3.84
CA THR A 25 -13.69 -10.61 -2.63
C THR A 25 -12.57 -10.43 -1.62
N LEU A 26 -11.76 -11.47 -1.39
CA LEU A 26 -10.56 -11.38 -0.53
C LEU A 26 -9.59 -10.32 -1.07
N PHE A 27 -9.30 -10.34 -2.38
CA PHE A 27 -8.36 -9.40 -2.99
C PHE A 27 -8.88 -7.95 -3.01
N LEU A 28 -10.19 -7.75 -3.08
CA LEU A 28 -10.81 -6.44 -2.90
C LEU A 28 -10.57 -5.91 -1.48
N ALA A 29 -10.83 -6.73 -0.45
CA ALA A 29 -10.62 -6.34 0.94
C ALA A 29 -9.15 -5.98 1.22
N ILE A 30 -8.21 -6.80 0.72
CA ILE A 30 -6.77 -6.50 0.80
C ILE A 30 -6.45 -5.18 0.09
N GLY A 31 -7.00 -4.95 -1.10
CA GLY A 31 -6.79 -3.74 -1.87
C GLY A 31 -7.28 -2.48 -1.15
N GLU A 32 -8.43 -2.54 -0.49
CA GLU A 32 -8.99 -1.44 0.30
C GLU A 32 -8.10 -1.10 1.50
N ALA A 33 -7.65 -2.12 2.23
CA ALA A 33 -6.72 -1.95 3.35
C ALA A 33 -5.41 -1.29 2.91
N LEU A 34 -4.85 -1.73 1.78
CA LEU A 34 -3.63 -1.15 1.23
C LEU A 34 -3.81 0.28 0.71
N LEU A 35 -4.97 0.62 0.13
CA LEU A 35 -5.29 2.00 -0.23
C LEU A 35 -5.36 2.89 1.02
N GLN A 36 -5.98 2.42 2.10
CA GLN A 36 -6.07 3.16 3.37
C GLN A 36 -4.71 3.33 4.06
N SER A 37 -3.87 2.29 4.04
CA SER A 37 -2.51 2.40 4.56
C SER A 37 -1.65 3.36 3.73
N THR A 38 -1.78 3.31 2.40
CA THR A 38 -1.13 4.28 1.51
C THR A 38 -1.61 5.70 1.81
N ASP A 39 -2.91 5.92 2.02
CA ASP A 39 -3.49 7.20 2.43
C ASP A 39 -2.85 7.74 3.73
N THR A 40 -2.70 6.86 4.72
CA THR A 40 -2.05 7.15 6.00
C THR A 40 -0.57 7.54 5.82
N ARG A 41 0.15 6.90 4.89
CA ARG A 41 1.53 7.28 4.55
C ARG A 41 1.64 8.69 4.00
N PHE A 42 0.67 9.16 3.21
CA PHE A 42 0.65 10.56 2.75
C PHE A 42 0.46 11.54 3.91
N ASP A 43 -0.35 11.19 4.91
CA ASP A 43 -0.56 12.05 6.08
C ASP A 43 0.68 12.12 6.97
N ARG A 44 1.31 10.97 7.21
CA ARG A 44 2.56 10.83 7.99
C ARG A 44 3.80 11.29 7.21
N GLN A 45 3.74 11.33 5.88
CA GLN A 45 4.83 11.62 4.95
C GLN A 45 6.00 10.64 5.09
N GLN A 46 5.70 9.35 5.06
CA GLN A 46 6.67 8.27 5.25
C GLN A 46 6.52 7.18 4.19
N ALA A 47 7.61 6.46 3.94
CA ALA A 47 7.63 5.27 3.12
C ALA A 47 7.03 4.05 3.87
N PRO A 48 6.78 2.93 3.16
CA PRO A 48 6.23 1.72 3.79
C PRO A 48 7.07 1.20 4.94
N ASP A 49 8.39 1.31 4.87
CA ASP A 49 9.31 0.94 5.96
C ASP A 49 9.31 1.92 7.15
N GLY A 50 8.44 2.94 7.13
CA GLY A 50 8.37 3.99 8.15
C GLY A 50 9.37 5.13 7.96
N THR A 51 10.29 5.05 6.98
CA THR A 51 11.28 6.10 6.74
C THR A 51 10.59 7.39 6.29
N PRO A 52 10.82 8.55 6.95
CA PRO A 52 10.25 9.81 6.50
C PRO A 52 10.71 10.16 5.08
N TRP A 53 9.80 10.65 4.24
CA TRP A 53 10.15 11.08 2.90
C TRP A 53 11.13 12.24 2.91
N GLN A 54 12.05 12.24 1.94
CA GLN A 54 12.99 13.34 1.81
C GLN A 54 12.25 14.68 1.62
N PRO A 55 12.63 15.72 2.38
CA PRO A 55 11.93 17.00 2.36
C PRO A 55 11.93 17.66 0.97
N LEU A 56 11.03 18.62 0.80
CA LEU A 56 11.05 19.49 -0.37
C LEU A 56 12.33 20.34 -0.33
N SER A 57 12.89 20.65 -1.50
CA SER A 57 13.98 21.62 -1.57
C SER A 57 13.49 22.99 -1.06
N PRO A 58 14.36 23.80 -0.42
CA PRO A 58 13.96 25.11 0.10
C PRO A 58 13.33 26.00 -0.99
N LYS A 59 13.88 25.96 -2.20
CA LYS A 59 13.36 26.67 -3.37
C LYS A 59 11.93 26.24 -3.73
N TYR A 60 11.66 24.94 -3.75
CA TYR A 60 10.34 24.43 -4.11
C TYR A 60 9.30 24.65 -3.00
N ALA A 61 9.69 24.51 -1.73
CA ALA A 61 8.84 24.85 -0.59
C ALA A 61 8.44 26.35 -0.61
N ALA A 62 9.40 27.24 -0.90
CA ALA A 62 9.12 28.67 -1.06
C ALA A 62 8.17 28.95 -2.21
N TYR A 63 8.33 28.26 -3.36
CA TYR A 63 7.41 28.34 -4.48
C TYR A 63 5.98 27.92 -4.08
N LYS A 64 5.81 26.80 -3.38
CA LYS A 64 4.49 26.32 -2.92
C LYS A 64 3.82 27.36 -2.03
N ARG A 65 4.54 27.88 -1.04
CA ARG A 65 4.05 28.93 -0.13
C ARG A 65 3.62 30.19 -0.89
N LYS A 66 4.46 30.70 -1.80
CA LYS A 66 4.14 31.89 -2.61
C LYS A 66 2.89 31.70 -3.48
N ARG A 67 2.59 30.47 -3.88
CA ARG A 67 1.41 30.12 -4.70
C ARG A 67 0.19 29.71 -3.87
N GLY A 68 0.26 29.78 -2.54
CA GLY A 68 -0.85 29.39 -1.65
C GLY A 68 -1.08 27.88 -1.54
N TYR A 69 -0.11 27.05 -1.94
CA TYR A 69 -0.19 25.61 -1.74
C TYR A 69 0.30 25.21 -0.34
N GLY A 70 -0.23 24.11 0.20
CA GLY A 70 0.18 23.56 1.48
C GLY A 70 1.65 23.09 1.52
N SER A 71 2.17 22.81 2.71
CA SER A 71 3.57 22.40 2.93
C SER A 71 3.82 20.90 2.72
N LYS A 72 2.77 20.07 2.72
CA LYS A 72 2.87 18.60 2.64
C LYS A 72 3.62 18.13 1.38
N ILE A 73 4.51 17.17 1.57
CA ILE A 73 5.25 16.44 0.54
C ILE A 73 4.26 15.55 -0.24
N LEU A 74 4.52 15.36 -1.54
CA LEU A 74 3.65 14.66 -2.50
C LEU A 74 2.20 15.21 -2.60
N LYS A 75 1.90 16.35 -1.98
CA LYS A 75 0.58 17.01 -2.03
C LYS A 75 0.71 18.45 -2.51
N MET A 76 0.44 18.69 -3.79
CA MET A 76 0.21 20.04 -4.30
C MET A 76 -1.29 20.37 -4.30
N ARG A 77 -2.09 19.53 -5.00
CA ARG A 77 -3.55 19.61 -5.06
C ARG A 77 -4.26 18.33 -4.62
N GLY A 78 -3.52 17.33 -4.15
CA GLY A 78 -4.06 16.04 -3.72
C GLY A 78 -4.08 14.94 -4.79
N HIS A 79 -4.11 15.31 -6.08
CA HIS A 79 -4.35 14.36 -7.19
C HIS A 79 -3.57 13.04 -7.17
N LEU A 80 -2.30 13.01 -6.72
CA LEU A 80 -1.56 11.74 -6.66
C LEU A 80 -2.27 10.74 -5.74
N ARG A 81 -2.57 11.18 -4.51
CA ARG A 81 -3.27 10.42 -3.48
C ARG A 81 -4.70 10.12 -3.91
N ASP A 82 -5.42 11.17 -4.33
CA ASP A 82 -6.86 11.10 -4.59
C ASP A 82 -7.22 10.28 -5.84
N THR A 83 -6.23 9.92 -6.67
CA THR A 83 -6.43 9.08 -7.87
C THR A 83 -5.64 7.79 -7.84
N LEU A 84 -5.29 7.32 -6.64
CA LEU A 84 -4.90 5.94 -6.46
C LEU A 84 -6.12 5.04 -6.64
N THR A 85 -5.92 3.92 -7.31
CA THR A 85 -6.96 2.93 -7.60
C THR A 85 -6.41 1.54 -7.38
N MET A 86 -7.29 0.61 -7.05
CA MET A 86 -7.01 -0.81 -7.01
C MET A 86 -7.70 -1.56 -8.15
N GLN A 87 -7.11 -2.68 -8.57
CA GLN A 87 -7.71 -3.65 -9.48
C GLN A 87 -7.50 -5.05 -8.91
N ALA A 88 -8.60 -5.75 -8.63
CA ALA A 88 -8.58 -7.10 -8.08
C ALA A 88 -9.13 -8.12 -9.09
N THR A 89 -8.49 -9.28 -9.10
CA THR A 89 -8.87 -10.52 -9.81
C THR A 89 -9.09 -11.63 -8.78
N ASP A 90 -9.45 -12.83 -9.22
CA ASP A 90 -9.56 -13.98 -8.31
C ASP A 90 -8.22 -14.48 -7.77
N ALA A 91 -7.09 -13.96 -8.25
CA ALA A 91 -5.76 -14.43 -7.87
C ALA A 91 -4.81 -13.31 -7.41
N SER A 92 -5.19 -12.04 -7.53
CA SER A 92 -4.30 -10.92 -7.21
C SER A 92 -5.04 -9.60 -7.06
N VAL A 93 -4.39 -8.67 -6.37
CA VAL A 93 -4.74 -7.24 -6.38
C VAL A 93 -3.53 -6.40 -6.78
N SER A 94 -3.77 -5.34 -7.55
CA SER A 94 -2.78 -4.34 -7.94
C SER A 94 -3.25 -2.96 -7.54
N ILE A 95 -2.34 -2.10 -7.09
CA ILE A 95 -2.62 -0.71 -6.71
C ILE A 95 -1.70 0.22 -7.48
N GLY A 96 -2.25 1.35 -7.95
CA GLY A 96 -1.46 2.33 -8.65
C GLY A 96 -2.22 3.60 -8.99
N SER A 97 -1.56 4.46 -9.77
CA SER A 97 -2.12 5.70 -10.26
C SER A 97 -1.81 5.88 -11.75
N ASN A 98 -2.72 6.49 -12.50
CA ASN A 98 -2.51 6.85 -13.90
C ASN A 98 -1.72 8.17 -14.10
N ARG A 99 -1.21 8.78 -13.02
CA ARG A 99 -0.43 10.01 -13.11
C ARG A 99 0.98 9.71 -13.59
N ILE A 100 1.42 10.36 -14.67
CA ILE A 100 2.77 10.17 -15.23
C ILE A 100 3.90 10.40 -14.21
N TYR A 101 3.70 11.31 -13.25
CA TYR A 101 4.67 11.62 -12.21
C TYR A 101 4.63 10.65 -11.01
N ALA A 102 3.66 9.71 -10.97
CA ALA A 102 3.53 8.71 -9.93
C ALA A 102 4.78 7.82 -9.83
N VAL A 103 5.27 7.34 -10.98
CA VAL A 103 6.48 6.53 -11.10
C VAL A 103 7.72 7.31 -10.65
N MET A 104 7.84 8.57 -11.07
CA MET A 104 8.94 9.45 -10.67
C MET A 104 8.98 9.70 -9.16
N HIS A 105 7.82 9.75 -8.49
CA HIS A 105 7.78 9.86 -7.04
C HIS A 105 8.04 8.53 -6.34
N GLN A 106 7.58 7.41 -6.89
CA GLN A 106 7.81 6.09 -6.32
C GLN A 106 9.30 5.72 -6.34
N TYR A 107 9.98 5.91 -7.47
CA TYR A 107 11.35 5.42 -7.67
C TYR A 107 12.42 6.52 -7.74
N GLY A 108 12.00 7.79 -7.76
CA GLY A 108 12.90 8.89 -8.08
C GLY A 108 13.28 8.90 -9.55
N GLY A 109 14.23 9.77 -9.92
CA GLY A 109 14.79 9.77 -11.26
C GLY A 109 15.34 11.13 -11.69
N ARG A 110 15.94 11.17 -12.88
CA ARG A 110 16.54 12.38 -13.44
C ARG A 110 15.55 13.10 -14.34
N THR A 111 15.49 14.42 -14.21
CA THR A 111 14.74 15.30 -15.12
C THR A 111 15.68 16.33 -15.73
N ARG A 112 15.19 17.10 -16.71
CA ARG A 112 15.92 18.28 -17.23
C ARG A 112 16.25 19.33 -16.15
N PHE A 113 15.56 19.29 -15.01
CA PHE A 113 15.73 20.21 -13.90
C PHE A 113 16.55 19.63 -12.74
N GLY A 114 17.12 18.43 -12.90
CA GLY A 114 17.94 17.76 -11.90
C GLY A 114 17.33 16.46 -11.38
N GLN A 115 17.93 15.94 -10.30
CA GLN A 115 17.52 14.69 -9.66
C GLN A 115 16.29 14.90 -8.78
N ILE A 116 15.28 14.07 -8.96
CA ILE A 116 14.14 13.93 -8.05
C ILE A 116 14.40 12.72 -7.17
N PRO A 117 14.36 12.86 -5.83
CA PRO A 117 14.51 11.71 -4.95
C PRO A 117 13.26 10.85 -4.92
N ALA A 118 13.46 9.57 -4.67
CA ALA A 118 12.38 8.63 -4.39
C ALA A 118 11.66 9.01 -3.10
N ARG A 119 10.35 8.89 -3.14
CA ARG A 119 9.44 9.00 -1.99
C ARG A 119 8.43 7.86 -2.12
N PRO A 120 8.86 6.62 -1.89
CA PRO A 120 8.01 5.45 -2.08
C PRO A 120 6.76 5.59 -1.22
N TYR A 121 5.59 5.47 -1.83
CA TYR A 121 4.30 5.51 -1.14
C TYR A 121 3.53 4.20 -1.34
N LEU A 122 3.82 3.49 -2.43
CA LEU A 122 3.39 2.10 -2.64
C LEU A 122 4.42 1.13 -2.09
N GLY A 123 3.93 0.01 -1.59
CA GLY A 123 4.67 -1.07 -0.97
C GLY A 123 3.89 -1.63 0.21
N ILE A 124 4.40 -2.71 0.78
CA ILE A 124 3.83 -3.37 1.95
C ILE A 124 4.70 -2.99 3.15
N SER A 125 4.09 -2.42 4.18
CA SER A 125 4.73 -2.25 5.49
C SER A 125 4.47 -3.45 6.40
N ASP A 126 5.15 -3.49 7.55
CA ASP A 126 4.89 -4.51 8.57
C ASP A 126 3.42 -4.46 9.05
N GLU A 127 2.81 -3.26 9.14
CA GLU A 127 1.39 -3.15 9.48
C GLU A 127 0.47 -3.63 8.33
N ASP A 128 0.86 -3.43 7.08
CA ASP A 128 0.11 -3.97 5.94
C ASP A 128 0.14 -5.49 5.94
N GLU A 129 1.30 -6.10 6.21
CA GLU A 129 1.43 -7.54 6.28
C GLU A 129 0.50 -8.12 7.36
N GLN A 130 0.45 -7.49 8.53
CA GLN A 130 -0.48 -7.88 9.60
C GLN A 130 -1.94 -7.72 9.17
N ALA A 131 -2.30 -6.62 8.50
CA ALA A 131 -3.66 -6.40 8.01
C ALA A 131 -4.06 -7.42 6.93
N ILE A 132 -3.15 -7.76 6.03
CA ILE A 132 -3.33 -8.79 5.01
C ILE A 132 -3.54 -10.16 5.66
N MET A 133 -2.69 -10.51 6.63
CA MET A 133 -2.80 -11.78 7.35
C MET A 133 -4.10 -11.88 8.15
N GLY A 134 -4.54 -10.79 8.78
CA GLY A 134 -5.85 -10.73 9.44
C GLY A 134 -6.99 -10.95 8.45
N THR A 135 -6.96 -10.26 7.30
CA THR A 135 -7.98 -10.43 6.25
C THR A 135 -8.03 -11.86 5.72
N LEU A 136 -6.87 -12.51 5.56
CA LEU A 136 -6.77 -13.91 5.16
C LEU A 136 -7.36 -14.85 6.20
N GLN A 137 -7.08 -14.60 7.48
CA GLN A 137 -7.60 -15.38 8.58
C GLN A 137 -9.13 -15.25 8.69
N ASP A 138 -9.65 -14.02 8.63
CA ASP A 138 -11.09 -13.75 8.67
C ASP A 138 -11.82 -14.46 7.52
N ALA A 139 -11.26 -14.39 6.30
CA ALA A 139 -11.81 -15.07 5.13
C ALA A 139 -11.81 -16.60 5.26
N PHE A 140 -10.76 -17.14 5.89
CA PHE A 140 -10.66 -18.58 6.18
C PHE A 140 -11.69 -19.02 7.22
N GLU A 141 -11.82 -18.26 8.32
CA GLU A 141 -12.78 -18.55 9.39
C GLU A 141 -14.23 -18.46 8.90
N ALA A 142 -14.56 -17.48 8.06
CA ALA A 142 -15.90 -17.33 7.48
C ALA A 142 -16.33 -18.50 6.57
N MET A 143 -15.37 -19.29 6.07
CA MET A 143 -15.64 -20.50 5.29
C MET A 143 -15.91 -21.73 6.18
N GLN A 144 -15.53 -21.70 7.46
CA GLN A 144 -15.76 -22.81 8.37
C GLN A 144 -17.19 -22.76 8.93
N PRO A 145 -17.95 -23.87 8.88
CA PRO A 145 -19.32 -23.95 9.39
C PRO A 145 -19.41 -23.92 10.93
#